data_AF-A0A2V9RCG7-F1
#
_entry.id   AF-A0A2V9RCG7-F1
#
_cell.length_a   1.000
_cell.length_b   1.000
_cell.length_c   1.000
_cell.angle_alpha   90.00
_cell.angle_beta   90.00
_cell.angle_gamma   90.00
#
_symmetry.space_group_name_H-M   'P 1'
#
loop_
_entity.id
_entity.type
_entity.pdbx_description
1 polymer ?
#
loop_
_entity_poly.entity_id
_entity_poly.type
_entity_poly.pdbx_seq_one_letter_code
_entity_poly.pdbx_strand_id
1 'polypeptide(L)'
;MPKIFSRSFAYSRVLPALLGFLAVSAVYLYGFPQPNVFYALIVLLHALAGLIVTILIFIFFVRLMREATWTARAGWLLLACGAGIGTALIKMGTSRPEWNWLYAHILLSLAGAGFLLSDRLRTRGWRGAGAGTAVARIAVVLLLLAGLGYSAHHIRENRWLARSKILNPQMPPATMDSEGDGPNGAFFPSSAQIYGRKNIPSKFFMESDSCQRCHQDVFTQWSSSAHHFSSFNNQWYRKSIEYMQDTIGTKPSKWCGGCHDPAVLYSGL
;
A
#
# COMPACT_ATOMS: atom_id res chain seq x y z
N MET A 1 -7.79 23.85 -40.27
CA MET A 1 -7.27 23.23 -39.04
C MET A 1 -8.34 23.29 -37.97
N PRO A 2 -8.78 22.15 -37.41
CA PRO A 2 -9.84 22.15 -36.41
C PRO A 2 -9.34 22.82 -35.11
N LYS A 3 -10.17 23.66 -34.51
CA LYS A 3 -9.95 24.25 -33.17
C LYS A 3 -10.03 23.13 -32.13
N ILE A 4 -8.94 22.39 -31.97
CA ILE A 4 -8.78 21.33 -30.98
C ILE A 4 -8.78 22.01 -29.60
N PHE A 5 -9.88 21.84 -28.87
CA PHE A 5 -10.13 22.22 -27.47
C PHE A 5 -9.78 23.66 -27.08
N SER A 6 -10.79 24.53 -26.96
CA SER A 6 -10.58 25.82 -26.29
C SER A 6 -10.03 25.55 -24.88
N ARG A 7 -8.97 26.28 -24.48
CA ARG A 7 -8.36 26.19 -23.13
C ARG A 7 -9.39 26.30 -21.99
N SER A 8 -10.56 26.89 -22.28
CA SER A 8 -11.71 27.01 -21.37
C SER A 8 -12.47 25.68 -21.15
N PHE A 9 -12.57 24.82 -22.18
CA PHE A 9 -13.34 23.57 -22.12
C PHE A 9 -12.65 22.51 -21.26
N ALA A 10 -11.33 22.30 -21.47
CA ALA A 10 -10.57 21.32 -20.69
C ALA A 10 -10.60 21.67 -19.19
N TYR A 11 -10.39 22.94 -18.85
CA TYR A 11 -10.40 23.42 -17.47
C TYR A 11 -11.79 23.30 -16.79
N SER A 12 -12.87 23.69 -17.46
CA SER A 12 -14.20 23.78 -16.84
C SER A 12 -14.88 22.44 -16.56
N ARG A 13 -14.54 21.37 -17.30
CA ARG A 13 -15.16 20.04 -17.12
C ARG A 13 -14.20 18.95 -16.67
N VAL A 14 -12.94 18.96 -17.11
CA VAL A 14 -11.99 17.87 -16.80
C VAL A 14 -11.46 17.99 -15.37
N LEU A 15 -11.09 19.19 -14.93
CA LEU A 15 -10.51 19.38 -13.60
C LEU A 15 -11.45 18.94 -12.45
N PRO A 16 -12.76 19.30 -12.44
CA PRO A 16 -13.68 18.79 -11.43
C PRO A 16 -13.86 17.27 -11.45
N ALA A 17 -13.84 16.65 -12.65
CA ALA A 17 -13.96 15.21 -12.79
C ALA A 17 -12.72 14.49 -12.24
N LEU A 18 -11.52 15.00 -12.53
CA LEU A 18 -10.27 14.48 -11.98
C LEU A 18 -10.21 14.65 -10.45
N LEU A 19 -10.61 15.80 -9.91
CA LEU A 19 -10.68 16.00 -8.46
C LEU A 19 -11.67 15.04 -7.79
N GLY A 20 -12.82 14.79 -8.43
CA GLY A 20 -13.78 13.79 -7.97
C GLY A 20 -13.19 12.37 -7.97
N PHE A 21 -12.52 11.99 -9.06
CA PHE A 21 -11.80 10.71 -9.15
C PHE A 21 -10.73 10.58 -8.08
N LEU A 22 -9.91 11.62 -7.84
CA LEU A 22 -8.87 11.64 -6.82
C LEU A 22 -9.45 11.48 -5.41
N ALA A 23 -10.57 12.14 -5.11
CA ALA A 23 -11.24 12.00 -3.82
C ALA A 23 -11.76 10.57 -3.61
N VAL A 24 -12.44 9.99 -4.60
CA VAL A 24 -12.98 8.62 -4.50
C VAL A 24 -11.86 7.58 -4.41
N SER A 25 -10.86 7.69 -5.27
CA SER A 25 -9.70 6.78 -5.25
C SER A 25 -8.90 6.91 -3.95
N ALA A 26 -8.74 8.11 -3.38
CA ALA A 26 -8.08 8.29 -2.08
C ALA A 26 -8.80 7.55 -0.94
N VAL A 27 -10.14 7.63 -0.89
CA VAL A 27 -10.95 6.90 0.11
C VAL A 27 -10.75 5.39 -0.04
N TYR A 28 -10.79 4.88 -1.28
CA TYR A 28 -10.57 3.47 -1.56
C TYR A 28 -9.16 3.01 -1.15
N LEU A 29 -8.12 3.72 -1.60
CA LEU A 29 -6.73 3.37 -1.34
C LEU A 29 -6.38 3.41 0.14
N TYR A 30 -6.87 4.42 0.87
CA TYR A 30 -6.62 4.52 2.30
C TYR A 30 -7.37 3.43 3.09
N GLY A 31 -8.67 3.25 2.81
CA GLY A 31 -9.54 2.35 3.58
C GLY A 31 -9.34 0.86 3.28
N PHE A 32 -8.91 0.50 2.08
CA PHE A 32 -8.87 -0.90 1.62
C PHE A 32 -7.51 -1.30 1.03
N PRO A 33 -6.41 -1.30 1.82
CA PRO A 33 -5.11 -1.78 1.33
C PRO A 33 -5.21 -3.26 0.95
N GLN A 34 -4.83 -3.61 -0.29
CA GLN A 34 -4.91 -4.98 -0.80
C GLN A 34 -3.71 -5.35 -1.70
N PRO A 35 -3.14 -6.57 -1.56
CA PRO A 35 -2.07 -7.05 -2.44
C PRO A 35 -2.67 -7.70 -3.71
N ASN A 36 -3.37 -6.92 -4.54
CA ASN A 36 -3.90 -7.41 -5.81
C ASN A 36 -3.72 -6.41 -6.95
N VAL A 37 -3.85 -6.90 -8.18
CA VAL A 37 -3.63 -6.11 -9.42
C VAL A 37 -4.60 -4.93 -9.50
N PHE A 38 -5.85 -5.10 -9.08
CA PHE A 38 -6.84 -4.03 -9.11
C PHE A 38 -6.43 -2.85 -8.20
N TYR A 39 -5.98 -3.13 -6.99
CA TYR A 39 -5.46 -2.10 -6.09
C TYR A 39 -4.25 -1.37 -6.69
N ALA A 40 -3.29 -2.11 -7.26
CA ALA A 40 -2.13 -1.53 -7.93
C ALA A 40 -2.53 -0.63 -9.11
N LEU A 41 -3.53 -1.03 -9.90
CA LEU A 41 -4.07 -0.22 -10.99
C LEU A 41 -4.67 1.09 -10.46
N ILE A 42 -5.44 1.06 -9.38
CA ILE A 42 -6.01 2.29 -8.79
C ILE A 42 -4.91 3.21 -8.23
N VAL A 43 -3.84 2.66 -7.66
CA VAL A 43 -2.66 3.46 -7.24
C VAL A 43 -2.06 4.21 -8.44
N LEU A 44 -1.83 3.51 -9.56
CA LEU A 44 -1.29 4.12 -10.78
C LEU A 44 -2.21 5.18 -11.35
N LEU A 45 -3.51 4.90 -11.43
CA LEU A 45 -4.50 5.88 -11.92
C LEU A 45 -4.60 7.10 -10.99
N HIS A 46 -4.54 6.90 -9.67
CA HIS A 46 -4.53 8.00 -8.69
C HIS A 46 -3.29 8.88 -8.88
N ALA A 47 -2.10 8.28 -8.99
CA ALA A 47 -0.87 9.01 -9.23
C ALA A 47 -0.87 9.77 -10.57
N LEU A 48 -1.35 9.13 -11.65
CA LEU A 48 -1.44 9.74 -12.97
C LEU A 48 -2.44 10.90 -12.99
N ALA A 49 -3.65 10.69 -12.46
CA ALA A 49 -4.66 11.75 -12.35
C ALA A 49 -4.15 12.91 -11.47
N GLY A 50 -3.41 12.58 -10.40
CA GLY A 50 -2.76 13.54 -9.51
C GLY A 50 -1.77 14.41 -10.27
N LEU A 51 -0.88 13.79 -11.07
CA LEU A 51 0.09 14.51 -11.89
C LEU A 51 -0.59 15.43 -12.93
N ILE A 52 -1.64 14.95 -13.59
CA ILE A 52 -2.42 15.77 -14.52
C ILE A 52 -3.04 16.97 -13.80
N VAL A 53 -3.63 16.77 -12.62
CA VAL A 53 -4.18 17.86 -11.80
C VAL A 53 -3.08 18.83 -11.36
N THR A 54 -1.90 18.35 -10.95
CA THR A 54 -0.75 19.20 -10.62
C THR A 54 -0.38 20.11 -11.79
N ILE A 55 -0.28 19.55 -12.99
CA ILE A 55 0.04 20.30 -14.22
C ILE A 55 -1.05 21.33 -14.53
N LEU A 56 -2.33 20.96 -14.43
CA LEU A 56 -3.45 21.88 -14.67
C LEU A 56 -3.48 23.02 -13.64
N ILE A 57 -3.29 22.72 -12.35
CA ILE A 57 -3.19 23.73 -11.30
C ILE A 57 -2.02 24.66 -11.59
N PHE A 58 -0.84 24.14 -11.97
CA PHE A 58 0.33 24.95 -12.30
C PHE A 58 0.06 25.90 -13.48
N ILE A 59 -0.48 25.39 -14.59
CA ILE A 59 -0.77 26.18 -15.80
C ILE A 59 -1.81 27.28 -15.53
N PHE A 60 -2.86 26.95 -14.76
CA PHE A 60 -3.98 27.86 -14.51
C PHE A 60 -3.88 28.60 -13.17
N PHE A 61 -2.76 28.50 -12.44
CA PHE A 61 -2.64 28.94 -11.05
C PHE A 61 -3.02 30.42 -10.87
N VAL A 62 -2.42 31.31 -11.65
CA VAL A 62 -2.67 32.76 -11.56
C VAL A 62 -4.13 33.08 -11.82
N ARG A 63 -4.75 32.40 -12.79
CA ARG A 63 -6.16 32.58 -13.14
C ARG A 63 -7.08 32.08 -12.03
N LEU A 64 -6.81 30.88 -11.52
CA LEU A 64 -7.49 30.27 -10.37
C LEU A 64 -7.49 31.23 -9.19
N MET A 65 -6.34 31.83 -8.87
CA MET A 65 -6.24 32.75 -7.74
C MET A 65 -6.96 34.08 -7.99
N ARG A 66 -6.93 34.63 -9.22
CA ARG A 66 -7.60 35.89 -9.55
C ARG A 66 -9.12 35.77 -9.52
N GLU A 67 -9.68 34.70 -10.08
CA GLU A 67 -11.13 34.50 -10.22
C GLU A 67 -11.78 33.89 -8.96
N ALA A 68 -11.00 33.27 -8.06
CA ALA A 68 -11.52 32.58 -6.89
C ALA A 68 -11.90 33.51 -5.72
N THR A 69 -12.89 33.07 -4.94
CA THR A 69 -13.19 33.62 -3.60
C THR A 69 -12.05 33.32 -2.63
N TRP A 70 -12.00 34.01 -1.48
CA TRP A 70 -11.01 33.74 -0.44
C TRP A 70 -11.03 32.27 0.05
N THR A 71 -12.21 31.67 0.17
CA THR A 71 -12.35 30.24 0.53
C THR A 71 -11.78 29.34 -0.55
N ALA A 72 -12.10 29.61 -1.83
CA ALA A 72 -11.57 28.81 -2.92
C ALA A 72 -10.06 28.99 -3.12
N ARG A 73 -9.52 30.21 -2.91
CA ARG A 73 -8.07 30.49 -2.90
C ARG A 73 -7.34 29.63 -1.87
N ALA A 74 -7.84 29.58 -0.63
CA ALA A 74 -7.28 28.71 0.39
C ALA A 74 -7.33 27.24 -0.04
N GLY A 75 -8.46 26.79 -0.62
CA GLY A 75 -8.60 25.43 -1.15
C GLY A 75 -7.58 25.08 -2.23
N TRP A 76 -7.35 25.97 -3.20
CA TRP A 76 -6.37 25.78 -4.26
C TRP A 76 -4.92 25.80 -3.77
N LEU A 77 -4.58 26.66 -2.80
CA LEU A 77 -3.26 26.68 -2.20
C LEU A 77 -2.96 25.37 -1.46
N LEU A 78 -3.90 24.89 -0.63
CA LEU A 78 -3.75 23.64 0.09
C LEU A 78 -3.63 22.44 -0.86
N LEU A 79 -4.45 22.38 -1.91
CA LEU A 79 -4.33 21.35 -2.95
C LEU A 79 -3.00 21.44 -3.70
N ALA A 80 -2.49 22.64 -4.00
CA ALA A 80 -1.20 22.81 -4.66
C ALA A 80 -0.05 22.31 -3.78
N CYS A 81 -0.06 22.62 -2.47
CA CYS A 81 0.90 22.08 -1.52
C CYS A 81 0.81 20.56 -1.42
N GLY A 82 -0.41 20.01 -1.28
CA GLY A 82 -0.66 18.57 -1.27
C GLY A 82 -0.16 17.90 -2.55
N ALA A 83 -0.43 18.48 -3.72
CA ALA A 83 0.02 18.00 -5.02
C ALA A 83 1.56 18.00 -5.15
N GLY A 84 2.23 19.03 -4.61
CA GLY A 84 3.69 19.08 -4.55
C GLY A 84 4.27 17.93 -3.73
N ILE A 85 3.76 17.70 -2.52
CA ILE A 85 4.17 16.57 -1.68
C ILE A 85 3.85 15.23 -2.36
N GLY A 86 2.66 15.10 -2.96
CA GLY A 86 2.24 13.91 -3.70
C GLY A 86 3.18 13.58 -4.86
N THR A 87 3.64 14.60 -5.59
CA THR A 87 4.62 14.44 -6.68
C THR A 87 5.97 13.97 -6.14
N ALA A 88 6.42 14.48 -4.99
CA ALA A 88 7.64 14.01 -4.35
C ALA A 88 7.52 12.55 -3.87
N LEU A 89 6.36 12.17 -3.33
CA LEU A 89 6.07 10.80 -2.86
C LEU A 89 6.11 9.76 -3.99
N ILE A 90 5.90 10.14 -5.26
CA ILE A 90 6.08 9.21 -6.40
C ILE A 90 7.53 8.70 -6.45
N LYS A 91 8.51 9.51 -6.06
CA LYS A 91 9.93 9.14 -6.04
C LYS A 91 10.37 8.54 -4.71
N MET A 92 9.93 9.12 -3.59
CA MET A 92 10.33 8.66 -2.25
C MET A 92 9.61 7.36 -1.84
N GLY A 93 8.46 7.08 -2.44
CA GLY A 93 7.57 6.01 -2.03
C GLY A 93 6.75 6.38 -0.79
N THR A 94 5.98 5.41 -0.31
CA THR A 94 5.10 5.55 0.88
C THR A 94 5.46 4.53 1.95
N SER A 95 6.76 4.33 2.17
CA SER A 95 7.29 3.45 3.23
C SER A 95 7.02 4.04 4.62
N ARG A 96 7.16 3.23 5.68
CA ARG A 96 6.91 3.69 7.06
C ARG A 96 7.67 4.98 7.45
N PRO A 97 8.96 5.14 7.12
CA PRO A 97 9.68 6.39 7.38
C PRO A 97 9.04 7.63 6.73
N GLU A 98 8.42 7.46 5.55
CA GLU A 98 7.81 8.55 4.77
C GLU A 98 6.36 8.85 5.16
N TRP A 99 5.82 8.21 6.21
CA TRP A 99 4.42 8.37 6.60
C TRP A 99 4.06 9.80 6.98
N ASN A 100 4.98 10.58 7.54
CA ASN A 100 4.72 11.98 7.86
C ASN A 100 4.39 12.78 6.59
N TRP A 101 5.13 12.54 5.50
CA TRP A 101 4.86 13.17 4.20
C TRP A 101 3.57 12.66 3.57
N LEU A 102 3.30 11.35 3.67
CA LEU A 102 2.04 10.77 3.20
C LEU A 102 0.83 11.38 3.91
N TYR A 103 0.85 11.46 5.24
CA TYR A 103 -0.25 12.04 6.01
C TYR A 103 -0.36 13.55 5.78
N ALA A 104 0.75 14.28 5.61
CA ALA A 104 0.72 15.68 5.21
C ALA A 104 0.03 15.86 3.84
N HIS A 105 0.38 15.02 2.85
CA HIS A 105 -0.28 15.00 1.54
C HIS A 105 -1.80 14.76 1.68
N ILE A 106 -2.20 13.76 2.47
CA ILE A 106 -3.62 13.42 2.70
C ILE A 106 -4.36 14.59 3.37
N LEU A 107 -3.82 15.13 4.47
CA LEU A 107 -4.47 16.20 5.24
C LEU A 107 -4.60 17.49 4.42
N LEU A 108 -3.55 17.90 3.71
CA LEU A 108 -3.59 19.08 2.85
C LEU A 108 -4.57 18.91 1.69
N SER A 109 -4.58 17.74 1.04
CA SER A 109 -5.50 17.43 -0.05
C SER A 109 -6.96 17.39 0.41
N LEU A 110 -7.25 16.76 1.57
CA LEU A 110 -8.58 16.70 2.15
C LEU A 110 -9.08 18.08 2.58
N ALA A 111 -8.23 18.87 3.25
CA ALA A 111 -8.56 20.24 3.62
C ALA A 111 -8.83 21.07 2.37
N GLY A 112 -7.93 21.05 1.38
CA GLY A 112 -8.10 21.79 0.13
C GLY A 112 -9.38 21.43 -0.62
N ALA A 113 -9.67 20.13 -0.76
CA ALA A 113 -10.92 19.64 -1.34
C ALA A 113 -12.15 20.08 -0.54
N GLY A 114 -12.08 20.06 0.80
CA GLY A 114 -13.16 20.53 1.68
C GLY A 114 -13.47 22.01 1.53
N PHE A 115 -12.45 22.86 1.42
CA PHE A 115 -12.62 24.29 1.14
C PHE A 115 -13.26 24.54 -0.23
N LEU A 116 -12.81 23.83 -1.28
CA LEU A 116 -13.42 23.94 -2.60
C LEU A 116 -14.87 23.42 -2.64
N LEU A 117 -15.15 22.33 -1.93
CA LEU A 117 -16.51 21.80 -1.81
C LEU A 117 -17.43 22.78 -1.07
N SER A 118 -16.95 23.40 0.01
CA SER A 118 -17.70 24.45 0.72
C SER A 118 -18.01 25.64 -0.18
N ASP A 119 -17.04 26.14 -0.97
CA ASP A 119 -17.30 27.23 -1.91
C ASP A 119 -18.27 26.81 -3.03
N ARG A 120 -18.20 25.56 -3.51
CA ARG A 120 -19.16 25.05 -4.51
C ARG A 120 -20.57 24.90 -3.95
N LEU A 121 -20.73 24.56 -2.68
CA LEU A 121 -22.04 24.49 -2.04
C LEU A 121 -22.61 25.90 -1.79
N ARG A 122 -21.75 26.90 -1.55
CA ARG A 122 -22.14 28.32 -1.52
C ARG A 122 -22.80 28.76 -2.82
N THR A 123 -22.18 28.45 -3.97
CA THR A 123 -22.69 28.87 -5.28
C THR A 123 -24.00 28.19 -5.66
N ARG A 124 -24.33 27.05 -5.03
CA ARG A 124 -25.63 26.38 -5.11
C ARG A 124 -26.68 26.89 -4.11
N GLY A 125 -26.38 27.96 -3.37
CA GLY A 125 -27.31 28.57 -2.42
C GLY A 125 -27.34 27.92 -1.04
N TRP A 126 -26.47 26.94 -0.74
CA TRP A 126 -26.46 26.30 0.58
C TRP A 126 -25.91 27.25 1.65
N ARG A 127 -26.79 27.66 2.58
CA ARG A 127 -26.53 28.52 3.75
C ARG A 127 -26.10 29.98 3.44
N GLY A 128 -26.44 30.54 2.29
CA GLY A 128 -26.21 31.97 2.01
C GLY A 128 -24.73 32.40 1.99
N ALA A 129 -24.49 33.71 1.86
CA ALA A 129 -23.16 34.31 1.65
C ALA A 129 -22.55 35.03 2.88
N GLY A 130 -23.23 35.02 4.03
CA GLY A 130 -22.75 35.68 5.25
C GLY A 130 -21.47 35.05 5.82
N ALA A 131 -20.62 35.85 6.48
CA ALA A 131 -19.36 35.36 7.05
C ALA A 131 -19.57 34.24 8.08
N GLY A 132 -20.54 34.39 8.99
CA GLY A 132 -20.88 33.36 9.97
C GLY A 132 -21.38 32.05 9.34
N THR A 133 -22.14 32.14 8.25
CA THR A 133 -22.63 30.95 7.54
C THR A 133 -21.54 30.28 6.70
N ALA A 134 -20.55 31.04 6.22
CA ALA A 134 -19.37 30.50 5.55
C ALA A 134 -18.52 29.65 6.50
N VAL A 135 -18.22 30.16 7.70
CA VAL A 135 -17.48 29.40 8.73
C VAL A 135 -18.23 28.12 9.11
N ALA A 136 -19.53 28.22 9.39
CA ALA A 136 -20.35 27.05 9.72
C ALA A 136 -20.38 26.00 8.60
N ARG A 137 -20.43 26.43 7.33
CA ARG A 137 -20.39 25.52 6.18
C ARG A 137 -19.04 24.82 6.05
N ILE A 138 -17.94 25.56 6.16
CA ILE A 138 -16.58 24.98 6.13
C ILE A 138 -16.44 23.97 7.27
N ALA A 139 -16.82 24.34 8.49
CA ALA A 139 -16.74 23.45 9.66
C ALA A 139 -17.53 22.15 9.44
N VAL A 140 -18.77 22.24 8.96
CA VAL A 140 -19.59 21.04 8.66
C VAL A 140 -18.92 20.17 7.61
N VAL A 141 -18.42 20.74 6.51
CA VAL A 141 -17.75 19.97 5.45
C VAL A 141 -16.50 19.26 5.98
N LEU A 142 -15.66 19.97 6.76
CA LEU A 142 -14.45 19.39 7.33
C LEU A 142 -14.76 18.31 8.37
N LEU A 143 -15.80 18.48 9.20
CA LEU A 143 -16.25 17.47 10.14
C LEU A 143 -16.76 16.20 9.43
N LEU A 144 -17.50 16.35 8.33
CA LEU A 144 -17.94 15.21 7.51
C LEU A 144 -16.74 14.48 6.90
N LEU A 145 -15.76 15.20 6.38
CA LEU A 145 -14.52 14.60 5.85
C LEU A 145 -13.70 13.92 6.95
N ALA A 146 -13.64 14.50 8.15
CA ALA A 146 -12.98 13.89 9.30
C ALA A 146 -13.70 12.61 9.75
N GLY A 147 -15.04 12.60 9.78
CA GLY A 147 -15.84 11.41 10.06
C GLY A 147 -15.64 10.30 9.02
N LEU A 148 -15.57 10.66 7.74
CA LEU A 148 -15.23 9.73 6.66
C LEU A 148 -13.81 9.16 6.83
N GLY A 149 -12.84 10.02 7.14
CA GLY A 149 -11.44 9.62 7.41
C GLY A 149 -11.33 8.67 8.60
N TYR A 150 -12.00 8.98 9.71
CA TYR A 150 -12.09 8.11 10.88
C TYR A 150 -12.73 6.76 10.54
N SER A 151 -13.84 6.76 9.79
CA SER A 151 -14.53 5.54 9.37
C SER A 151 -13.64 4.68 8.48
N ALA A 152 -12.93 5.29 7.52
CA ALA A 152 -11.98 4.60 6.65
C ALA A 152 -10.80 4.02 7.44
N HIS A 153 -10.28 4.77 8.42
CA HIS A 153 -9.23 4.29 9.32
C HIS A 153 -9.70 3.10 10.16
N HIS A 154 -10.90 3.16 10.73
CA HIS A 154 -11.47 2.08 11.51
C HIS A 154 -11.66 0.79 10.68
N ILE A 155 -12.17 0.92 9.45
CA ILE A 155 -12.30 -0.20 8.52
C ILE A 155 -10.93 -0.79 8.18
N ARG A 156 -9.95 0.07 7.88
CA ARG A 156 -8.57 -0.33 7.56
C ARG A 156 -7.96 -1.15 8.69
N GLU A 157 -7.99 -0.62 9.91
CA GLU A 157 -7.33 -1.22 11.07
C GLU A 157 -8.00 -2.53 11.49
N ASN A 158 -9.33 -2.55 11.60
CA ASN A 158 -10.05 -3.75 12.00
C ASN A 158 -9.85 -4.89 10.99
N ARG A 159 -9.88 -4.59 9.68
CA ARG A 159 -9.62 -5.59 8.65
C ARG A 159 -8.19 -6.12 8.74
N TRP A 160 -7.22 -5.25 9.02
CA TRP A 160 -5.82 -5.65 9.16
C TRP A 160 -5.64 -6.58 10.38
N LEU A 161 -6.15 -6.18 11.55
CA LEU A 161 -6.08 -6.95 12.78
C LEU A 161 -6.83 -8.29 12.70
N ALA A 162 -7.98 -8.32 12.01
CA ALA A 162 -8.78 -9.54 11.90
C ALA A 162 -8.25 -10.54 10.87
N ARG A 163 -7.64 -10.08 9.78
CA ARG A 163 -7.29 -10.94 8.63
C ARG A 163 -6.01 -11.76 8.83
N SER A 164 -5.08 -11.27 9.63
CA SER A 164 -3.74 -11.88 9.81
C SER A 164 -3.50 -12.31 11.25
N LYS A 165 -4.52 -12.81 11.94
CA LYS A 165 -4.38 -13.26 13.32
C LYS A 165 -3.72 -14.64 13.36
N ILE A 166 -2.43 -14.65 13.69
CA ILE A 166 -1.70 -15.88 14.03
C ILE A 166 -2.01 -16.20 15.49
N LEU A 167 -2.73 -17.29 15.74
CA LEU A 167 -3.05 -17.78 17.08
C LEU A 167 -2.10 -18.93 17.41
N ASN A 168 -1.02 -18.63 18.12
CA ASN A 168 -0.15 -19.66 18.67
C ASN A 168 -0.76 -20.21 19.97
N PRO A 169 -0.58 -21.52 20.25
CA PRO A 169 -0.90 -22.04 21.56
C PRO A 169 -0.05 -21.34 22.65
N GLN A 170 -0.58 -21.28 23.88
CA GLN A 170 0.11 -20.62 25.00
C GLN A 170 1.42 -21.32 25.38
N MET A 171 1.49 -22.63 25.18
CA MET A 171 2.67 -23.46 25.40
C MET A 171 2.98 -24.24 24.14
N PRO A 172 4.27 -24.46 23.82
CA PRO A 172 4.63 -25.40 22.77
C PRO A 172 4.14 -26.81 23.14
N PRO A 173 3.89 -27.68 22.16
CA PRO A 173 3.57 -29.07 22.42
C PRO A 173 4.70 -29.78 23.17
N ALA A 174 4.35 -30.80 23.97
CA ALA A 174 5.32 -31.54 24.78
C ALA A 174 6.29 -32.40 23.95
N THR A 175 5.92 -32.73 22.71
CA THR A 175 6.73 -33.50 21.77
C THR A 175 6.55 -32.98 20.35
N MET A 176 7.54 -33.25 19.50
CA MET A 176 7.48 -32.92 18.06
C MET A 176 6.32 -33.63 17.35
N ASP A 177 5.80 -34.73 17.89
CA ASP A 177 4.67 -35.47 17.31
C ASP A 177 3.38 -34.65 17.30
N SER A 178 3.30 -33.63 18.17
CA SER A 178 2.16 -32.73 18.27
C SER A 178 2.38 -31.40 17.53
N GLU A 179 3.46 -31.28 16.77
CA GLU A 179 3.77 -30.13 15.92
C GLU A 179 3.34 -30.37 14.46
N GLY A 180 2.89 -29.31 13.78
CA GLY A 180 2.52 -29.36 12.36
C GLY A 180 1.52 -30.48 12.02
N ASP A 181 1.86 -31.33 11.04
CA ASP A 181 1.07 -32.50 10.63
C ASP A 181 1.41 -33.79 11.42
N GLY A 182 2.26 -33.71 12.45
CA GLY A 182 2.68 -34.84 13.30
C GLY A 182 3.48 -35.93 12.56
N PRO A 183 3.68 -37.12 13.15
CA PRO A 183 4.56 -38.17 12.62
C PRO A 183 4.23 -38.68 11.22
N ASN A 184 2.97 -38.50 10.80
CA ASN A 184 2.45 -38.91 9.50
C ASN A 184 2.52 -37.79 8.45
N GLY A 185 2.98 -36.59 8.83
CA GLY A 185 3.15 -35.45 7.94
C GLY A 185 4.30 -35.66 6.95
N ALA A 186 4.15 -35.14 5.73
CA ALA A 186 5.16 -35.29 4.67
C ALA A 186 6.53 -34.70 5.06
N PHE A 187 6.53 -33.68 5.92
CA PHE A 187 7.71 -32.94 6.35
C PHE A 187 8.20 -33.30 7.75
N PHE A 188 7.54 -34.24 8.45
CA PHE A 188 7.96 -34.63 9.80
C PHE A 188 9.43 -35.07 9.84
N PRO A 189 10.24 -34.61 10.82
CA PRO A 189 9.86 -33.92 12.05
C PRO A 189 9.76 -32.39 11.97
N SER A 190 9.81 -31.79 10.78
CA SER A 190 9.47 -30.37 10.64
C SER A 190 8.02 -30.12 11.01
N SER A 191 7.77 -29.01 11.71
CA SER A 191 6.42 -28.47 11.93
C SER A 191 5.84 -27.79 10.68
N ALA A 192 6.60 -27.73 9.59
CA ALA A 192 6.17 -27.10 8.36
C ALA A 192 4.93 -27.76 7.77
N GLN A 193 4.03 -26.91 7.27
CA GLN A 193 2.81 -27.31 6.58
C GLN A 193 2.67 -26.50 5.30
N ILE A 194 2.16 -27.15 4.26
CA ILE A 194 1.82 -26.49 3.00
C ILE A 194 0.33 -26.64 2.73
N TYR A 195 -0.27 -25.58 2.20
CA TYR A 195 -1.69 -25.55 1.91
C TYR A 195 -2.07 -26.69 0.95
N GLY A 196 -3.09 -27.47 1.31
CA GLY A 196 -3.58 -28.58 0.50
C GLY A 196 -2.64 -29.79 0.43
N ARG A 197 -1.55 -29.84 1.22
CA ARG A 197 -0.60 -30.98 1.30
C ARG A 197 0.00 -31.40 -0.05
N LYS A 198 0.15 -30.44 -0.98
CA LYS A 198 0.74 -30.66 -2.31
C LYS A 198 2.03 -29.88 -2.41
N ASN A 199 3.10 -30.53 -2.86
CA ASN A 199 4.40 -29.89 -3.07
C ASN A 199 4.26 -28.61 -3.91
N ILE A 200 5.05 -27.61 -3.55
CA ILE A 200 5.12 -26.34 -4.25
C ILE A 200 6.12 -26.50 -5.41
N PRO A 201 5.74 -26.22 -6.67
CA PRO A 201 6.65 -26.35 -7.80
C PRO A 201 7.97 -25.60 -7.54
N SER A 202 9.12 -26.24 -7.74
CA SER A 202 10.44 -25.65 -7.43
C SER A 202 10.65 -24.29 -8.07
N LYS A 203 10.13 -24.09 -9.29
CA LYS A 203 10.15 -22.82 -10.02
C LYS A 203 9.62 -21.64 -9.18
N PHE A 204 8.63 -21.85 -8.32
CA PHE A 204 8.09 -20.81 -7.44
C PHE A 204 9.16 -20.17 -6.53
N PHE A 205 10.17 -20.94 -6.11
CA PHE A 205 11.23 -20.47 -5.22
C PHE A 205 12.46 -19.91 -5.96
N MET A 206 12.59 -20.16 -7.26
CA MET A 206 13.81 -19.86 -8.02
C MET A 206 13.75 -18.53 -8.79
N GLU A 207 12.77 -17.68 -8.49
CA GLU A 207 12.51 -16.41 -9.20
C GLU A 207 12.84 -15.17 -8.36
N SER A 208 13.69 -15.29 -7.33
CA SER A 208 14.07 -14.17 -6.45
C SER A 208 14.77 -13.03 -7.18
N ASP A 209 15.49 -13.32 -8.27
CA ASP A 209 16.14 -12.34 -9.16
C ASP A 209 15.11 -11.42 -9.85
N SER A 210 13.93 -11.95 -10.17
CA SER A 210 12.84 -11.20 -10.78
C SER A 210 12.38 -10.02 -9.90
N CYS A 211 12.53 -10.15 -8.57
CA CYS A 211 12.23 -9.13 -7.58
C CYS A 211 13.21 -7.96 -7.64
N GLN A 212 14.47 -8.20 -8.00
CA GLN A 212 15.53 -7.19 -8.07
C GLN A 212 15.16 -6.04 -9.03
N ARG A 213 14.42 -6.33 -10.10
CA ARG A 213 14.00 -5.35 -11.12
C ARG A 213 13.24 -4.16 -10.53
N CYS A 214 12.46 -4.38 -9.47
CA CYS A 214 11.68 -3.32 -8.82
C CYS A 214 12.12 -3.07 -7.37
N HIS A 215 12.81 -4.01 -6.74
CA HIS A 215 13.21 -3.97 -5.34
C HIS A 215 14.72 -4.19 -5.18
N GLN A 216 15.51 -3.44 -5.95
CA GLN A 216 16.97 -3.60 -6.00
C GLN A 216 17.65 -3.50 -4.63
N ASP A 217 17.25 -2.53 -3.81
CA ASP A 217 17.87 -2.32 -2.49
C ASP A 217 17.58 -3.49 -1.55
N VAL A 218 16.32 -3.94 -1.49
CA VAL A 218 15.90 -5.09 -0.67
C VAL A 218 16.56 -6.37 -1.16
N PHE A 219 16.63 -6.57 -2.48
CA PHE A 219 17.32 -7.72 -3.06
C PHE A 219 18.81 -7.73 -2.69
N THR A 220 19.49 -6.57 -2.74
CA THR A 220 20.91 -6.45 -2.37
C THR A 220 21.12 -6.77 -0.89
N GLN A 221 20.23 -6.27 -0.02
CA GLN A 221 20.25 -6.59 1.42
C GLN A 221 20.01 -8.08 1.67
N TRP A 222 19.01 -8.67 1.01
CA TRP A 222 18.71 -10.09 1.14
C TRP A 222 19.85 -10.97 0.62
N SER A 223 20.37 -10.68 -0.58
CA SER A 223 21.41 -11.46 -1.26
C SER A 223 22.72 -11.53 -0.46
N SER A 224 22.99 -10.54 0.39
CA SER A 224 24.15 -10.52 1.29
C SER A 224 23.85 -11.03 2.71
N SER A 225 22.62 -11.43 2.99
CA SER A 225 22.18 -11.86 4.32
C SER A 225 22.36 -13.35 4.59
N ALA A 226 22.42 -13.71 5.87
CA ALA A 226 22.41 -15.11 6.32
C ALA A 226 21.16 -15.89 5.89
N HIS A 227 20.03 -15.20 5.62
CA HIS A 227 18.82 -15.85 5.11
C HIS A 227 18.98 -16.30 3.66
N HIS A 228 19.69 -15.55 2.81
CA HIS A 228 20.00 -16.03 1.47
C HIS A 228 20.96 -17.22 1.54
N PHE A 229 21.95 -17.17 2.44
CA PHE A 229 22.94 -18.23 2.65
C PHE A 229 22.53 -19.27 3.73
N SER A 230 21.23 -19.53 3.91
CA SER A 230 20.75 -20.43 4.97
C SER A 230 20.74 -21.90 4.57
N SER A 231 20.91 -22.22 3.29
CA SER A 231 20.69 -23.55 2.70
C SER A 231 22.01 -24.16 2.19
N PHE A 232 21.96 -25.03 1.18
CA PHE A 232 23.10 -25.72 0.58
C PHE A 232 24.12 -24.81 -0.13
N ASN A 233 23.82 -23.52 -0.27
CA ASN A 233 24.78 -22.50 -0.68
C ASN A 233 25.73 -22.08 0.45
N ASN A 234 25.53 -22.57 1.68
CA ASN A 234 26.47 -22.50 2.79
C ASN A 234 27.12 -23.87 3.03
N GLN A 235 28.45 -23.94 2.85
CA GLN A 235 29.18 -25.21 2.91
C GLN A 235 29.16 -25.87 4.29
N TRP A 236 29.09 -25.09 5.37
CA TRP A 236 29.01 -25.62 6.73
C TRP A 236 27.67 -26.30 6.98
N TYR A 237 26.58 -25.63 6.58
CA TYR A 237 25.24 -26.19 6.67
C TYR A 237 25.12 -27.44 5.80
N ARG A 238 25.52 -27.34 4.52
CA ARG A 238 25.54 -28.46 3.58
C ARG A 238 26.24 -29.68 4.17
N LYS A 239 27.47 -29.52 4.67
CA LYS A 239 28.23 -30.66 5.18
C LYS A 239 27.62 -31.26 6.45
N SER A 240 27.01 -30.43 7.28
CA SER A 240 26.29 -30.88 8.48
C SER A 240 25.08 -31.74 8.12
N ILE A 241 24.31 -31.33 7.10
CA ILE A 241 23.16 -32.10 6.60
C ILE A 241 23.62 -33.39 5.92
N GLU A 242 24.62 -33.34 5.04
CA GLU A 242 25.19 -34.54 4.40
C GLU A 242 25.64 -35.55 5.45
N TYR A 243 26.42 -35.13 6.45
CA TYR A 243 26.87 -36.01 7.53
C TYR A 243 25.71 -36.62 8.32
N MET A 244 24.69 -35.83 8.67
CA MET A 244 23.50 -36.31 9.36
C MET A 244 22.77 -37.36 8.52
N GLN A 245 22.59 -37.10 7.23
CA GLN A 245 21.91 -38.02 6.31
C GLN A 245 22.69 -39.33 6.14
N ASP A 246 24.02 -39.25 6.05
CA ASP A 246 24.91 -40.42 5.96
C ASP A 246 24.90 -41.28 7.23
N THR A 247 24.73 -40.65 8.40
CA THR A 247 24.86 -41.33 9.70
C THR A 247 23.52 -41.89 10.22
N ILE A 248 22.43 -41.14 10.10
CA ILE A 248 21.13 -41.47 10.71
C ILE A 248 19.94 -41.36 9.74
N GLY A 249 20.22 -41.23 8.43
CA GLY A 249 19.21 -41.17 7.38
C GLY A 249 18.61 -39.79 7.16
N THR A 250 17.70 -39.68 6.18
CA THR A 250 17.18 -38.38 5.71
C THR A 250 16.08 -37.78 6.57
N LYS A 251 15.34 -38.60 7.33
CA LYS A 251 14.18 -38.13 8.12
C LYS A 251 14.54 -36.99 9.08
N PRO A 252 15.58 -37.05 9.93
CA PRO A 252 15.94 -35.97 10.84
C PRO A 252 16.26 -34.64 10.12
N SER A 253 16.88 -34.70 8.94
CA SER A 253 17.26 -33.49 8.20
C SER A 253 16.07 -32.62 7.76
N LYS A 254 14.86 -33.20 7.66
CA LYS A 254 13.64 -32.45 7.36
C LYS A 254 13.33 -31.39 8.43
N TRP A 255 13.69 -31.63 9.69
CA TRP A 255 13.51 -30.63 10.75
C TRP A 255 14.30 -29.35 10.46
N CYS A 256 15.56 -29.49 10.04
CA CYS A 256 16.39 -28.37 9.59
C CYS A 256 15.79 -27.71 8.34
N GLY A 257 15.35 -28.52 7.38
CA GLY A 257 14.80 -28.06 6.10
C GLY A 257 13.56 -27.18 6.23
N GLY A 258 12.78 -27.29 7.32
CA GLY A 258 11.61 -26.43 7.56
C GLY A 258 11.95 -24.94 7.66
N CYS A 259 13.13 -24.64 8.20
CA CYS A 259 13.61 -23.27 8.40
C CYS A 259 14.69 -22.89 7.38
N HIS A 260 15.62 -23.82 7.08
CA HIS A 260 16.81 -23.54 6.29
C HIS A 260 16.62 -23.81 4.80
N ASP A 261 15.83 -24.83 4.45
CA ASP A 261 15.63 -25.29 3.07
C ASP A 261 14.15 -25.29 2.60
N PRO A 262 13.32 -24.26 2.86
CA PRO A 262 11.92 -24.25 2.42
C PRO A 262 11.73 -24.61 0.94
N ALA A 263 12.62 -24.11 0.08
CA ALA A 263 12.57 -24.35 -1.35
C ALA A 263 12.78 -25.83 -1.71
N VAL A 264 13.74 -26.51 -1.06
CA VAL A 264 14.04 -27.92 -1.29
C VAL A 264 12.96 -28.79 -0.66
N LEU A 265 12.67 -28.55 0.63
CA LEU A 265 11.74 -29.35 1.40
C LEU A 265 10.33 -29.33 0.80
N TYR A 266 9.80 -28.15 0.45
CA TYR A 266 8.41 -28.02 -0.01
C TYR A 266 8.22 -28.39 -1.47
N SER A 267 9.28 -28.42 -2.27
CA SER A 267 9.20 -28.90 -3.65
C SER A 267 9.35 -30.42 -3.76
N GLY A 268 9.92 -31.06 -2.74
CA GLY A 268 10.19 -32.49 -2.72
C GLY A 268 11.38 -32.87 -3.61
N LEU A 269 12.33 -31.94 -3.78
CA LEU A 269 13.63 -32.17 -4.39
C LEU A 269 14.55 -32.99 -3.47
#